data_AF-A0A9Q9B9Y3-F1
#
_entry.id   AF-A0A9Q9B9Y3-F1
#
_cell.length_a   1.000
_cell.length_b   1.000
_cell.length_c   1.000
_cell.angle_alpha   90.00
_cell.angle_beta   90.00
_cell.angle_gamma   90.00
#
_symmetry.space_group_name_H-M   'P 1'
#
loop_
_entity.id
_entity.type
_entity.pdbx_description
1 polymer ?
#
loop_
_entity_poly.entity_id
_entity_poly.type
_entity_poly.pdbx_seq_one_letter_code
_entity_poly.pdbx_strand_id
1 'polypeptide(L)'
;MKFSILAIATLAAGVIAAPAPEAEAAAELVERTSWKNKCDKYKWDYESCKKEDEKYQHEYKQCEEETYHYKHEYDNCQDKYYGHHKRNSNKCSKEEKALKKQELKCKLIKHKADKQSKKCQDEHKNVQKYCKY
;
A
#
# COMPACT_ATOMS: atom_id res chain seq x y z
N MET A 1 4.43 -10.08 -34.58
CA MET A 1 4.00 -10.74 -35.83
C MET A 1 2.54 -10.37 -36.07
N LYS A 2 2.22 -9.94 -37.29
CA LYS A 2 0.93 -9.38 -37.70
C LYS A 2 -0.10 -10.50 -37.85
N PHE A 3 -1.27 -10.36 -37.23
CA PHE A 3 -2.43 -11.20 -37.55
C PHE A 3 -3.50 -10.32 -38.20
N SER A 4 -3.79 -10.66 -39.46
CA SER A 4 -4.84 -10.08 -40.30
C SER A 4 -6.20 -10.21 -39.64
N ILE A 5 -6.90 -9.09 -39.48
CA ILE A 5 -8.32 -9.07 -39.12
C ILE A 5 -9.10 -9.03 -40.43
N LEU A 6 -9.81 -10.12 -40.71
CA LEU A 6 -10.83 -10.23 -41.76
C LEU A 6 -11.88 -9.12 -41.54
N ALA A 7 -12.02 -8.24 -42.52
CA ALA A 7 -13.11 -7.28 -42.59
C ALA A 7 -14.41 -8.04 -42.91
N ILE A 8 -15.30 -8.17 -41.93
CA ILE A 8 -16.65 -8.69 -42.13
C ILE A 8 -17.49 -7.53 -42.67
N ALA A 9 -17.84 -7.61 -43.96
CA ALA A 9 -18.74 -6.67 -44.62
C ALA A 9 -20.16 -6.85 -44.06
N THR A 10 -20.67 -5.83 -43.37
CA THR A 10 -22.05 -5.80 -42.89
C THR A 10 -22.95 -5.24 -43.99
N LEU A 11 -23.77 -6.09 -44.59
CA LEU A 11 -24.82 -5.67 -45.52
C LEU A 11 -25.92 -4.94 -44.75
N ALA A 12 -26.16 -3.69 -45.13
CA ALA A 12 -27.30 -2.91 -44.70
C ALA A 12 -28.58 -3.50 -45.28
N ALA A 13 -29.43 -4.06 -44.43
CA ALA A 13 -30.85 -4.26 -44.68
C ALA A 13 -31.61 -3.95 -43.39
N GLY A 14 -32.46 -2.93 -43.45
CA GLY A 14 -33.28 -2.50 -42.33
C GLY A 14 -34.25 -3.59 -41.89
N VAL A 15 -34.03 -4.10 -40.68
CA VAL A 15 -35.03 -4.75 -39.84
C VAL A 15 -34.69 -4.33 -38.43
N ILE A 16 -35.61 -3.64 -37.74
CA ILE A 16 -35.49 -3.42 -36.30
C ILE A 16 -35.88 -4.75 -35.65
N ALA A 17 -34.98 -5.74 -35.73
CA ALA A 17 -35.14 -6.98 -35.00
C ALA A 17 -34.69 -6.71 -33.56
N ALA A 18 -35.59 -6.95 -32.60
CA ALA A 18 -35.19 -7.04 -31.19
C ALA A 18 -33.99 -8.01 -31.10
N PRO A 19 -32.93 -7.68 -30.35
CA PRO A 19 -31.77 -8.55 -30.22
C PRO A 19 -32.23 -9.96 -29.82
N ALA A 20 -31.73 -10.96 -30.54
CA ALA A 20 -32.03 -12.35 -30.23
C ALA A 20 -31.61 -12.63 -28.77
N PRO A 21 -32.44 -13.31 -27.96
CA PRO A 21 -32.16 -13.56 -26.53
C PRO A 21 -30.82 -14.28 -26.30
N GLU A 22 -30.31 -15.00 -27.30
CA GLU A 22 -28.99 -15.63 -27.28
C GLU A 22 -27.82 -14.64 -27.32
N ALA A 23 -27.99 -13.49 -28.01
CA ALA A 23 -26.98 -12.43 -28.06
C ALA A 23 -26.92 -11.65 -26.74
N GLU A 24 -28.06 -11.45 -26.08
CA GLU A 24 -28.13 -10.82 -24.75
C GLU A 24 -27.54 -11.74 -23.67
N ALA A 25 -27.83 -13.04 -23.71
CA ALA A 25 -27.24 -14.02 -22.79
C ALA A 25 -25.72 -14.15 -22.96
N ALA A 26 -25.21 -14.09 -24.19
CA ALA A 26 -23.77 -14.08 -24.46
C ALA A 26 -23.10 -12.79 -23.96
N ALA A 27 -23.75 -11.63 -24.13
CA ALA A 27 -23.25 -10.36 -23.61
C ALA A 27 -23.20 -10.38 -22.07
N GLU A 28 -24.24 -10.90 -21.41
CA GLU A 28 -24.29 -11.02 -19.95
C GLU A 28 -23.19 -11.97 -19.42
N LEU A 29 -22.92 -13.10 -20.09
CA LEU A 29 -21.84 -14.02 -19.74
C LEU A 29 -20.45 -13.39 -19.91
N VAL A 30 -20.22 -12.66 -21.01
CA VAL A 30 -18.96 -11.93 -21.25
C VAL A 30 -18.76 -10.84 -20.19
N GLU A 31 -19.83 -10.13 -19.83
CA GLU A 31 -19.76 -9.13 -18.78
C GLU A 31 -19.44 -9.78 -17.43
N ARG A 32 -20.17 -10.81 -17.04
CA ARG A 32 -19.98 -11.54 -15.77
C ARG A 32 -18.57 -12.14 -15.65
N THR A 33 -18.04 -12.72 -16.71
CA THR A 33 -16.66 -13.24 -16.74
C THR A 33 -15.61 -12.13 -16.66
N SER A 34 -15.85 -10.99 -17.29
CA SER A 34 -15.00 -9.80 -17.18
C SER A 34 -14.97 -9.23 -15.75
N TRP A 35 -16.12 -9.17 -15.09
CA TRP A 35 -16.24 -8.75 -13.68
C TRP A 35 -15.50 -9.70 -12.73
N LYS A 36 -15.65 -11.02 -12.93
CA LYS A 36 -14.94 -12.04 -12.13
C LYS A 36 -13.42 -11.92 -12.25
N ASN A 37 -12.90 -11.79 -13.48
CA ASN A 37 -11.46 -11.62 -13.71
C ASN A 37 -10.90 -10.34 -13.07
N LYS A 38 -11.66 -9.24 -13.09
CA LYS A 38 -11.28 -8.00 -12.40
C LYS A 38 -11.27 -8.20 -10.88
N CYS A 39 -12.29 -8.87 -10.33
CA CYS A 39 -12.37 -9.15 -8.91
C CYS A 39 -11.18 -9.99 -8.42
N ASP A 40 -10.85 -11.08 -9.12
CA ASP A 40 -9.73 -11.96 -8.74
C ASP A 40 -8.39 -11.22 -8.77
N LYS A 41 -8.19 -10.35 -9.78
CA LYS A 41 -7.02 -9.48 -9.85
C LYS A 41 -6.94 -8.54 -8.63
N TYR A 42 -8.00 -7.80 -8.32
CA TYR A 42 -7.98 -6.87 -7.20
C TYR A 42 -7.81 -7.57 -5.85
N LYS A 43 -8.34 -8.78 -5.68
CA LYS A 43 -8.09 -9.61 -4.49
C LYS A 43 -6.60 -9.94 -4.35
N TRP A 44 -5.97 -10.38 -5.44
CA TRP A 44 -4.55 -10.69 -5.43
C TRP A 44 -3.68 -9.45 -5.17
N ASP A 45 -4.02 -8.32 -5.78
CA ASP A 45 -3.34 -7.04 -5.56
C ASP A 45 -3.47 -6.59 -4.09
N TYR A 46 -4.67 -6.73 -3.50
CA TYR A 46 -4.91 -6.41 -2.09
C TYR A 46 -4.16 -7.34 -1.13
N GLU A 47 -4.16 -8.65 -1.36
CA GLU A 47 -3.42 -9.61 -0.52
C GLU A 47 -1.91 -9.37 -0.57
N SER A 48 -1.38 -9.09 -1.77
CA SER A 48 0.03 -8.73 -1.95
C SER A 48 0.36 -7.42 -1.22
N CYS A 49 -0.51 -6.42 -1.35
CA CYS A 49 -0.35 -5.15 -0.66
C CYS A 49 -0.34 -5.34 0.86
N LYS A 50 -1.26 -6.14 1.41
CA LYS A 50 -1.36 -6.41 2.85
C LYS A 50 -0.07 -6.99 3.41
N LYS A 51 0.55 -7.95 2.71
CA LYS A 51 1.85 -8.53 3.11
C LYS A 51 2.96 -7.48 3.14
N GLU A 52 3.00 -6.58 2.15
CA GLU A 52 3.96 -5.48 2.14
C GLU A 52 3.70 -4.47 3.28
N ASP A 53 2.43 -4.14 3.55
CA ASP A 53 2.06 -3.26 4.66
C ASP A 53 2.49 -3.83 6.01
N GLU A 54 2.20 -5.12 6.27
CA GLU A 54 2.65 -5.83 7.47
C GLU A 54 4.17 -5.78 7.63
N LYS A 55 4.92 -5.94 6.54
CA LYS A 55 6.38 -5.82 6.55
C LYS A 55 6.83 -4.41 6.97
N TYR A 56 6.28 -3.36 6.37
CA TYR A 56 6.65 -1.99 6.72
C TYR A 56 6.24 -1.60 8.14
N GLN A 57 5.08 -2.07 8.61
CA GLN A 57 4.65 -1.88 10.00
C GLN A 57 5.61 -2.59 10.97
N HIS A 58 6.07 -3.80 10.62
CA HIS A 58 7.07 -4.51 11.41
C HIS A 58 8.42 -3.77 11.46
N GLU A 59 8.91 -3.30 10.30
CA GLU A 59 10.14 -2.49 10.22
C GLU A 59 10.01 -1.19 11.05
N TYR A 60 8.84 -0.54 11.02
CA TYR A 60 8.59 0.66 11.82
C TYR A 60 8.64 0.36 13.32
N LYS A 61 7.98 -0.73 13.75
CA LYS A 61 7.98 -1.15 15.16
C LYS A 61 9.39 -1.46 15.68
N GLN A 62 10.19 -2.18 14.89
CA GLN A 62 11.60 -2.42 15.24
C GLN A 62 12.39 -1.11 15.38
N CYS A 63 12.13 -0.14 14.50
CA CYS A 63 12.76 1.16 14.58
C CYS A 63 12.37 1.94 15.86
N GLU A 64 11.11 1.86 16.28
CA GLU A 64 10.65 2.45 17.54
C GLU A 64 11.35 1.81 18.76
N GLU A 65 11.50 0.49 18.77
CA GLU A 65 12.24 -0.23 19.81
C GLU A 65 13.72 0.22 19.86
N GLU A 66 14.39 0.31 18.70
CA GLU A 66 15.76 0.87 18.61
C GLU A 66 15.81 2.32 19.10
N THR A 67 14.82 3.14 18.76
CA THR A 67 14.77 4.55 19.19
C THR A 67 14.65 4.67 20.71
N TYR A 68 13.89 3.76 21.34
CA TYR A 68 13.81 3.68 22.79
C TYR A 68 15.18 3.41 23.42
N HIS A 69 15.99 2.53 22.82
CA HIS A 69 17.37 2.29 23.28
C HIS A 69 18.23 3.55 23.20
N TYR A 70 18.22 4.27 22.07
CA TYR A 70 18.98 5.53 21.94
C TYR A 70 18.49 6.62 22.90
N LYS A 71 17.18 6.67 23.15
CA LYS A 71 16.61 7.61 24.11
C LYS A 71 17.09 7.30 25.52
N HIS A 72 17.06 6.03 25.91
CA HIS A 72 17.56 5.59 27.21
C HIS A 72 19.06 5.88 27.38
N GLU A 73 19.89 5.72 26.34
CA GLU A 73 21.31 6.12 26.38
C GLU A 73 21.48 7.63 26.58
N TYR A 74 20.67 8.43 25.88
CA TYR A 74 20.69 9.88 26.03
C TYR A 74 20.25 10.33 27.42
N ASP A 75 19.15 9.78 27.93
CA ASP A 75 18.61 10.09 29.25
C ASP A 75 19.62 9.70 30.35
N ASN A 76 20.24 8.51 30.24
CA ASN A 76 21.32 8.10 31.16
C ASN A 76 22.54 9.03 31.10
N CYS A 77 22.89 9.53 29.91
CA CYS A 77 23.95 10.52 29.79
C CYS A 77 23.55 11.82 30.48
N GLN A 78 22.31 12.28 30.29
CA GLN A 78 21.80 13.48 30.96
C GLN A 78 21.85 13.32 32.48
N ASP A 79 21.34 12.22 33.03
CA ASP A 79 21.33 11.99 34.48
C ASP A 79 22.74 12.01 35.10
N LYS A 80 23.72 11.42 34.42
CA LYS A 80 25.14 11.43 34.87
C LYS A 80 25.73 12.83 34.95
N TYR A 81 25.35 13.74 34.05
CA TYR A 81 25.98 15.07 33.94
C TYR A 81 25.14 16.22 34.49
N TYR A 82 23.83 16.02 34.71
CA TYR A 82 22.93 17.05 35.22
C TYR A 82 22.60 16.89 36.71
N GLY A 83 22.94 15.76 37.35
CA GLY A 83 22.71 15.51 38.77
C GLY A 83 23.54 16.34 39.78
N HIS A 84 24.64 16.99 39.36
CA HIS A 84 25.61 17.59 40.30
C HIS A 84 26.11 19.01 39.95
N HIS A 85 25.23 19.92 39.56
CA HIS A 85 25.51 21.34 39.20
C HIS A 85 25.74 21.61 37.70
N LYS A 86 24.95 22.60 37.22
CA LYS A 86 25.08 23.40 36.01
C LYS A 86 25.38 22.68 34.67
N ARG A 87 24.30 22.58 33.87
CA ARG A 87 24.24 22.88 32.42
C ARG A 87 25.56 22.69 31.65
N ASN A 88 25.92 21.44 31.40
CA ASN A 88 26.95 21.13 30.39
C ASN A 88 26.31 20.36 29.24
N SER A 89 25.45 21.06 28.48
CA SER A 89 24.69 20.54 27.34
C SER A 89 25.53 19.87 26.27
N ASN A 90 26.84 20.14 26.20
CA ASN A 90 27.72 19.58 25.18
C ASN A 90 28.21 18.15 25.48
N LYS A 91 28.11 17.65 26.72
CA LYS A 91 28.68 16.34 27.07
C LYS A 91 27.89 15.15 26.52
N CYS A 92 26.59 15.32 26.25
CA CYS A 92 25.72 14.29 25.66
C CYS A 92 25.39 14.56 24.19
N SER A 93 26.16 15.43 23.50
CA SER A 93 25.87 15.80 22.11
C SER A 93 25.99 14.59 21.15
N LYS A 94 26.78 13.59 21.50
CA LYS A 94 26.96 12.38 20.69
C LYS A 94 25.69 11.51 20.73
N GLU A 95 25.19 11.25 21.94
CA GLU A 95 23.97 10.49 22.22
C GLU A 95 22.75 11.24 21.64
N GLU A 96 22.70 12.57 21.79
CA GLU A 96 21.65 13.41 21.20
C GLU A 96 21.61 13.29 19.67
N LYS A 97 22.77 13.37 19.01
CA LYS A 97 22.88 13.22 17.55
C LYS A 97 22.49 11.81 17.11
N ALA A 98 22.87 10.78 17.87
CA ALA A 98 22.51 9.41 17.59
C ALA A 98 20.99 9.21 17.67
N LEU A 99 20.35 9.71 18.74
CA LEU A 99 18.90 9.71 18.91
C LEU A 99 18.21 10.43 17.76
N LYS A 100 18.60 11.69 17.45
CA LYS A 100 18.00 12.45 16.34
C LYS A 100 18.14 11.74 14.98
N LYS A 101 19.30 11.12 14.73
CA LYS A 101 19.52 10.34 13.50
C LYS A 101 18.59 9.13 13.44
N GLN A 102 18.39 8.44 14.56
CA GLN A 102 17.47 7.30 14.63
C GLN A 102 16.01 7.74 14.46
N GLU A 103 15.58 8.80 15.15
CA GLU A 103 14.24 9.37 14.99
C GLU A 103 13.95 9.76 13.54
N LEU A 104 14.91 10.37 12.85
CA LEU A 104 14.78 10.70 11.42
C LEU A 104 14.62 9.46 10.55
N LYS A 105 15.37 8.39 10.83
CA LYS A 105 15.19 7.10 10.12
C LYS A 105 13.79 6.54 10.37
N CYS A 106 13.32 6.50 11.62
CA CYS A 106 12.00 5.96 11.92
C CYS A 106 10.88 6.80 11.31
N LYS A 107 11.03 8.14 11.24
CA LYS A 107 10.11 9.02 10.51
C LYS A 107 10.02 8.66 9.02
N LEU A 108 11.15 8.36 8.37
CA LEU A 108 11.16 7.94 6.96
C LEU A 108 10.49 6.57 6.76
N ILE A 109 10.73 5.62 7.66
CA ILE A 109 10.10 4.29 7.62
C ILE A 109 8.59 4.44 7.85
N LYS A 110 8.16 5.23 8.84
CA LYS A 110 6.76 5.55 9.10
C LYS A 110 6.07 6.10 7.86
N HIS A 111 6.69 7.08 7.21
CA HIS A 111 6.13 7.67 6.00
C HIS A 111 5.96 6.65 4.87
N LYS A 112 6.88 5.67 4.74
CA LYS A 112 6.71 4.56 3.78
C LYS A 112 5.57 3.63 4.18
N ALA A 113 5.48 3.27 5.46
CA ALA A 113 4.39 2.44 5.99
C ALA A 113 3.03 3.11 5.78
N ASP A 114 2.89 4.40 6.11
CA ASP A 114 1.66 5.17 5.91
C ASP A 114 1.24 5.23 4.44
N LYS A 115 2.23 5.40 3.53
CA LYS A 115 1.97 5.42 2.09
C LYS A 115 1.51 4.05 1.58
N GLN A 116 2.14 2.97 2.05
CA GLN A 116 1.75 1.61 1.70
C GLN A 116 0.35 1.29 2.23
N SER A 117 0.05 1.63 3.48
CA SER A 117 -1.25 1.40 4.09
C SER A 117 -2.37 2.10 3.31
N LYS A 118 -2.15 3.35 2.88
CA LYS A 118 -3.09 4.06 1.99
C LYS A 118 -3.29 3.34 0.66
N LYS A 119 -2.22 2.87 0.02
CA LYS A 119 -2.32 2.08 -1.22
C LYS A 119 -3.16 0.82 -0.99
N CYS A 120 -2.96 0.10 0.11
CA CYS A 120 -3.75 -1.10 0.41
C CYS A 120 -5.22 -0.78 0.71
N GLN A 121 -5.51 0.35 1.34
CA GLN A 121 -6.88 0.80 1.52
C GLN A 121 -7.57 1.08 0.17
N ASP A 122 -6.86 1.65 -0.79
CA ASP A 122 -7.41 1.89 -2.13
C ASP A 122 -7.63 0.58 -2.90
N GLU A 123 -6.72 -0.39 -2.79
CA GLU A 123 -6.94 -1.74 -3.36
C GLU A 123 -8.12 -2.45 -2.68
N HIS A 124 -8.28 -2.31 -1.37
CA HIS A 124 -9.44 -2.86 -0.66
C HIS A 124 -10.75 -2.24 -1.14
N LYS A 125 -10.78 -0.93 -1.42
CA LYS A 125 -11.95 -0.27 -2.03
C LYS A 125 -12.24 -0.83 -3.42
N ASN A 126 -11.21 -1.13 -4.22
CA ASN A 126 -11.39 -1.78 -5.53
C ASN A 126 -12.01 -3.17 -5.36
N VAL A 127 -11.51 -3.99 -4.42
CA VAL A 127 -12.13 -5.29 -4.10
C VAL A 127 -13.60 -5.09 -3.72
N GLN A 128 -13.91 -4.17 -2.81
CA GLN A 128 -15.29 -3.90 -2.40
C GLN A 128 -16.19 -3.43 -3.56
N LYS A 129 -15.64 -2.69 -4.53
CA LYS A 129 -16.39 -2.19 -5.68
C LYS A 129 -16.64 -3.26 -6.75
N TYR A 130 -15.65 -4.09 -7.05
CA TYR A 130 -15.68 -5.02 -8.18
C TYR A 130 -16.04 -6.46 -7.79
N CYS A 131 -16.00 -6.81 -6.51
CA CYS A 131 -16.33 -8.15 -6.00
C CYS A 131 -17.66 -8.25 -5.23
N LYS A 132 -18.45 -7.15 -5.13
CA LYS A 132 -19.74 -7.13 -4.42
C LYS A 132 -20.96 -7.51 -5.26
N TYR A 133 -20.75 -8.08 -6.45
CA TYR A 133 -21.80 -8.66 -7.29
C TYR A 133 -21.73 -10.18 -7.26
#